data_AF-A0A2N1JEQ4-F1
#
_entry.id   AF-A0A2N1JEQ4-F1
#
_cell.length_a   1.000
_cell.length_b   1.000
_cell.length_c   1.000
_cell.angle_alpha   90.00
_cell.angle_beta   90.00
_cell.angle_gamma   90.00
#
_symmetry.space_group_name_H-M   'P 1'
#
loop_
_entity.id
_entity.type
_entity.pdbx_description
1 polymer ?
#
loop_
_entity_poly.entity_id
_entity_poly.type
_entity_poly.pdbx_seq_one_letter_code
_entity_poly.pdbx_strand_id
1 'polypeptide(L)'
;MKFIVAALAAFVAFAAATPIVRRDTVVHCGRGTGGDIDVTHILSQVQSAPREDRSKGYPHQFKNYEGLPMSSACASASKMLELPVFADGHPYNLAQGEQPGAVRAIYSIDDNALCAIVAHDNNDSNFHECN
;
A
#
# COMPACT_ATOMS: atom_id res chain seq x y z
N MET A 1 6.20 -56.02 45.31
CA MET A 1 5.48 -55.55 44.11
C MET A 1 4.96 -54.16 44.41
N LYS A 2 5.50 -53.10 43.79
CA LYS A 2 5.05 -51.72 43.99
C LYS A 2 4.59 -51.18 42.64
N PHE A 3 3.30 -50.90 42.54
CA PHE A 3 2.62 -50.47 41.33
C PHE A 3 2.97 -49.02 40.99
N ILE A 4 3.33 -48.81 39.73
CA ILE A 4 3.54 -47.50 39.10
C ILE A 4 2.16 -46.92 38.80
N VAL A 5 1.87 -45.70 39.27
CA VAL A 5 0.70 -44.93 38.81
C VAL A 5 1.25 -43.72 38.05
N ALA A 6 1.16 -43.76 36.72
CA ALA A 6 1.46 -42.64 35.85
C ALA A 6 0.19 -41.81 35.63
N ALA A 7 0.17 -40.57 36.12
CA ALA A 7 -0.91 -39.63 35.89
C ALA A 7 -0.74 -38.97 34.51
N LEU A 8 -1.63 -39.27 33.56
CA LEU A 8 -1.75 -38.54 32.30
C LEU A 8 -2.46 -37.21 32.56
N ALA A 9 -1.72 -36.09 32.50
CA ALA A 9 -2.31 -34.77 32.41
C ALA A 9 -2.70 -34.48 30.95
N ALA A 10 -4.01 -34.46 30.67
CA ALA A 10 -4.53 -34.05 29.36
C ALA A 10 -4.50 -32.52 29.26
N PHE A 11 -3.57 -31.98 28.47
CA PHE A 11 -3.57 -30.57 28.09
C PHE A 11 -4.64 -30.33 27.03
N VAL A 12 -5.73 -29.68 27.42
CA VAL A 12 -6.74 -29.17 26.49
C VAL A 12 -6.20 -27.89 25.87
N ALA A 13 -5.78 -27.95 24.61
CA ALA A 13 -5.36 -26.77 23.85
C ALA A 13 -6.59 -25.94 23.46
N PHE A 14 -6.77 -24.78 24.08
CA PHE A 14 -7.70 -23.77 23.60
C PHE A 14 -7.08 -23.06 22.39
N ALA A 15 -7.50 -23.44 21.19
CA ALA A 15 -7.24 -22.65 20.00
C ALA A 15 -8.12 -21.38 20.06
N ALA A 16 -7.54 -20.26 20.49
CA ALA A 16 -8.19 -18.95 20.35
C ALA A 16 -8.27 -18.61 18.86
N ALA A 17 -9.46 -18.73 18.27
CA ALA A 17 -9.72 -18.22 16.94
C ALA A 17 -9.62 -16.69 17.00
N THR A 18 -8.53 -16.14 16.47
CA THR A 18 -8.45 -14.70 16.24
C THR A 18 -9.48 -14.35 15.15
N PRO A 19 -10.33 -13.33 15.34
CA PRO A 19 -11.22 -12.90 14.29
C PRO A 19 -10.38 -12.41 13.11
N ILE A 20 -10.63 -12.95 11.92
CA ILE A 20 -10.08 -12.45 10.66
C ILE A 20 -10.74 -11.07 10.45
N VAL A 21 -10.08 -10.01 10.89
CA VAL A 21 -10.50 -8.64 10.59
C VAL A 21 -10.21 -8.43 9.11
N ARG A 22 -11.25 -8.53 8.29
CA ARG A 22 -11.25 -8.08 6.90
C ARG A 22 -10.97 -6.57 6.90
N ARG A 23 -9.71 -6.17 6.68
CA ARG A 23 -9.30 -4.77 6.50
C ARG A 23 -9.33 -4.42 5.01
N ASP A 24 -10.48 -4.64 4.37
CA ASP A 24 -10.66 -4.22 2.97
C ASP A 24 -10.94 -2.72 3.02
N THR A 25 -9.88 -1.91 3.16
CA THR A 25 -10.01 -0.46 3.06
C THR A 25 -9.92 -0.14 1.58
N VAL A 26 -11.05 0.22 0.99
CA VAL A 26 -11.13 0.65 -0.41
C VAL A 26 -11.19 2.17 -0.43
N VAL A 27 -10.37 2.81 -1.28
CA VAL A 27 -10.47 4.24 -1.57
C VAL A 27 -10.97 4.45 -3.01
N HIS A 28 -11.73 5.51 -3.21
CA HIS A 28 -12.35 5.85 -4.48
C HIS A 28 -11.56 6.96 -5.18
N CYS A 29 -10.99 6.64 -6.33
CA CYS A 29 -10.16 7.56 -7.12
C CYS A 29 -10.93 8.21 -8.29
N GLY A 30 -12.25 8.37 -8.15
CA GLY A 30 -13.13 8.98 -9.15
C GLY A 30 -13.68 8.01 -10.21
N ARG A 31 -14.95 8.24 -10.61
CA ARG A 31 -15.65 7.46 -11.65
C ARG A 31 -15.11 7.80 -13.04
N GLY A 32 -14.16 7.01 -13.54
CA GLY A 32 -13.70 7.04 -14.94
C GLY A 32 -12.19 7.17 -15.15
N THR A 33 -11.45 7.54 -14.11
CA THR A 33 -9.97 7.68 -14.15
C THR A 33 -9.28 6.62 -13.29
N GLY A 34 -9.53 6.62 -11.99
CA GLY A 34 -8.78 5.77 -11.05
C GLY A 34 -9.50 4.53 -10.52
N GLY A 35 -10.83 4.56 -10.45
CA GLY A 35 -11.61 3.43 -9.93
C GLY A 35 -11.46 3.21 -8.42
N ASP A 36 -11.83 2.02 -7.97
CA ASP A 36 -11.78 1.61 -6.57
C ASP A 36 -10.46 0.89 -6.29
N ILE A 37 -9.70 1.36 -5.29
CA ILE A 37 -8.36 0.85 -4.96
C ILE A 37 -8.38 0.14 -3.61
N ASP A 38 -8.00 -1.14 -3.60
CA ASP A 38 -7.78 -1.89 -2.37
C ASP A 38 -6.44 -1.48 -1.72
N VAL A 39 -6.53 -0.72 -0.63
CA VAL A 39 -5.37 -0.19 0.09
C VAL A 39 -4.50 -1.31 0.65
N THR A 40 -5.05 -2.47 1.01
CA THR A 40 -4.26 -3.59 1.54
C THR A 40 -3.32 -4.15 0.48
N HIS A 41 -3.79 -4.28 -0.77
CA HIS A 41 -2.93 -4.65 -1.89
C HIS A 41 -1.85 -3.58 -2.12
N ILE A 42 -2.22 -2.30 -2.13
CA ILE A 42 -1.27 -1.21 -2.36
C ILE A 42 -0.20 -1.14 -1.26
N LEU A 43 -0.57 -1.36 0.00
CA LEU A 43 0.39 -1.42 1.10
C LEU A 43 1.45 -2.50 0.86
N SER A 44 1.06 -3.69 0.41
CA SER A 44 2.02 -4.77 0.13
C SER A 44 2.93 -4.45 -1.06
N GLN A 45 2.39 -3.83 -2.12
CA GLN A 45 3.18 -3.36 -3.26
C GLN A 45 4.20 -2.29 -2.84
N VAL A 46 3.74 -1.28 -2.09
CA VAL A 46 4.59 -0.19 -1.59
C VAL A 46 5.70 -0.72 -0.69
N GLN A 47 5.42 -1.68 0.20
CA GLN A 47 6.45 -2.31 1.05
C GLN A 47 7.57 -2.99 0.25
N SER A 48 7.26 -3.48 -0.96
CA SER A 48 8.22 -4.12 -1.86
C SER A 48 8.81 -3.18 -2.92
N ALA A 49 8.35 -1.93 -2.98
CA ALA A 49 8.72 -1.00 -4.03
C ALA A 49 10.18 -0.53 -3.90
N PRO A 50 10.87 -0.24 -5.02
CA PRO A 50 12.21 0.33 -4.99
C PRO A 50 12.25 1.67 -4.23
N ARG A 51 13.34 1.91 -3.52
CA ARG A 51 13.59 3.14 -2.76
C ARG A 51 14.60 4.03 -3.47
N GLU A 52 14.36 4.26 -4.74
CA GLU A 52 15.24 5.04 -5.60
C GLU A 52 14.41 6.03 -6.42
N ASP A 53 14.95 7.23 -6.61
CA ASP A 53 14.35 8.24 -7.45
C ASP A 53 14.87 8.08 -8.87
N ARG A 54 14.08 7.46 -9.75
CA ARG A 54 14.50 7.21 -11.12
C ARG A 54 14.29 8.45 -11.98
N SER A 55 15.32 8.80 -12.75
CA SER A 55 15.24 9.89 -13.73
C SER A 55 14.34 9.57 -14.94
N LYS A 56 14.00 8.30 -15.14
CA LYS A 56 13.08 7.80 -16.17
C LYS A 56 12.21 6.70 -15.59
N GLY A 57 10.92 6.74 -15.92
CA GLY A 57 9.95 5.77 -15.44
C GLY A 57 9.65 5.92 -13.96
N TYR A 58 9.20 4.82 -13.35
CA TYR A 58 8.79 4.77 -11.96
C TYR A 58 9.68 3.83 -11.14
N PRO A 59 9.77 4.03 -9.81
CA PRO A 59 9.23 5.18 -9.08
C PRO A 59 10.08 6.44 -9.29
N HIS A 60 9.49 7.61 -9.12
CA HIS A 60 10.19 8.90 -9.19
C HIS A 60 9.67 9.86 -8.12
N GLN A 61 10.41 10.95 -7.88
CA GLN A 61 10.07 11.91 -6.85
C GLN A 61 8.67 12.50 -7.03
N PHE A 62 7.85 12.35 -6.00
CA PHE A 62 6.61 13.10 -5.82
C PHE A 62 6.89 14.41 -5.09
N LYS A 63 6.23 15.48 -5.55
CA LYS A 63 6.25 16.79 -4.90
C LYS A 63 4.80 17.25 -4.72
N ASN A 64 4.40 17.45 -3.47
CA ASN A 64 3.05 17.83 -3.11
C ASN A 64 2.79 19.32 -3.37
N TYR A 65 2.66 19.71 -4.64
CA TYR A 65 2.43 21.11 -5.02
C TYR A 65 0.98 21.56 -4.78
N GLU A 66 0.05 20.61 -4.81
CA GLU A 66 -1.39 20.81 -4.62
C GLU A 66 -1.77 20.92 -3.13
N GLY A 67 -0.84 20.62 -2.22
CA GLY A 67 -1.09 20.67 -0.78
C GLY A 67 -2.04 19.57 -0.30
N LEU A 68 -2.00 18.40 -0.95
CA LEU A 68 -2.81 17.23 -0.60
C LEU A 68 -2.50 16.77 0.82
N PRO A 69 -3.50 16.26 1.55
CA PRO A 69 -3.26 15.64 2.85
C PRO A 69 -2.37 14.41 2.67
N MET A 70 -1.40 14.28 3.58
CA MET A 70 -0.48 13.15 3.62
C MET A 70 -0.56 12.51 5.00
N SER A 71 -0.43 11.19 5.06
CA SER A 71 -0.26 10.46 6.30
C SER A 71 0.89 11.06 7.11
N SER A 72 0.69 11.18 8.42
CA SER A 72 1.72 11.65 9.34
C SER A 72 2.97 10.78 9.33
N ALA A 73 2.88 9.52 8.85
CA ALA A 73 4.01 8.64 8.66
C ALA A 73 5.06 9.23 7.68
N CYS A 74 4.64 10.13 6.80
CA CYS A 74 5.52 10.79 5.83
C CYS A 74 5.89 12.23 6.20
N ALA A 75 5.48 12.73 7.38
CA ALA A 75 5.73 14.10 7.80
C ALA A 75 7.24 14.45 7.86
N SER A 76 8.08 13.46 8.16
CA SER A 76 9.53 13.58 8.23
C SER A 76 10.26 12.86 7.08
N ALA A 77 9.54 12.44 6.03
CA ALA A 77 10.16 11.75 4.91
C ALA A 77 11.16 12.68 4.21
N SER A 78 12.39 12.22 4.03
CA SER A 78 13.45 12.94 3.31
C SER A 78 13.06 13.19 1.84
N LYS A 79 12.26 12.28 1.28
CA LYS A 79 11.64 12.37 -0.04
C LYS A 79 10.42 11.46 -0.09
N MET A 80 9.41 11.87 -0.86
CA MET A 80 8.30 11.01 -1.26
C MET A 80 8.48 10.57 -2.72
N LEU A 81 8.10 9.34 -3.00
CA LEU A 81 8.08 8.75 -4.34
C LEU A 81 6.64 8.45 -4.75
N GLU A 82 6.37 8.53 -6.04
CA GLU A 82 5.12 8.05 -6.63
C GLU A 82 5.34 6.74 -7.40
N LEU A 83 4.39 5.81 -7.27
CA LEU A 83 4.34 4.54 -8.01
C LEU A 83 2.94 4.34 -8.60
N PRO A 84 2.80 3.93 -9.88
CA PRO A 84 1.52 3.62 -10.47
C PRO A 84 0.88 2.40 -9.80
N VAL A 85 -0.43 2.49 -9.57
CA VAL A 85 -1.22 1.42 -8.99
C VAL A 85 -2.56 1.28 -9.70
N PHE A 86 -3.16 0.10 -9.63
CA PHE A 86 -4.31 -0.25 -10.45
C PHE A 86 -5.45 -0.84 -9.62
N ALA A 87 -6.68 -0.59 -10.07
CA ALA A 87 -7.90 -1.04 -9.40
C ALA A 87 -8.08 -2.57 -9.38
N ASP A 88 -7.51 -3.28 -10.34
CA ASP A 88 -7.45 -4.75 -10.34
C ASP A 88 -6.32 -5.32 -9.46
N GLY A 89 -5.49 -4.45 -8.88
CA GLY A 89 -4.47 -4.80 -7.91
C GLY A 89 -3.19 -5.40 -8.48
N HIS A 90 -3.00 -5.45 -9.81
CA HIS A 90 -1.71 -5.88 -10.36
C HIS A 90 -0.61 -4.83 -10.06
N PRO A 91 0.66 -5.24 -9.85
CA PRO A 91 1.75 -4.31 -9.66
C PRO A 91 2.21 -3.73 -10.99
N TYR A 92 2.64 -2.46 -10.98
CA TYR A 92 3.25 -1.84 -12.15
C TYR A 92 4.52 -2.59 -12.61
N ASN A 93 4.63 -2.85 -13.91
CA ASN A 93 5.77 -3.50 -14.53
C ASN A 93 6.98 -2.55 -14.60
N LEU A 94 7.75 -2.50 -13.51
CA LEU A 94 8.96 -1.69 -13.38
C LEU A 94 10.09 -2.06 -14.36
N ALA A 95 10.08 -3.27 -14.91
CA ALA A 95 11.15 -3.77 -15.77
C ALA A 95 10.99 -3.33 -17.22
N GLN A 96 9.76 -3.36 -17.74
CA GLN A 96 9.45 -3.02 -19.13
C GLN A 96 8.78 -1.64 -19.24
N GLY A 97 8.21 -1.14 -18.15
CA GLY A 97 7.24 -0.06 -18.18
C GLY A 97 5.91 -0.53 -18.74
N GLU A 98 4.84 0.17 -18.37
CA GLU A 98 3.53 0.03 -18.99
C GLU A 98 2.79 1.37 -18.89
N GLN A 99 1.56 1.44 -19.41
CA GLN A 99 0.75 2.63 -19.25
C GLN A 99 0.40 2.79 -17.75
N PRO A 100 0.85 3.84 -17.06
CA PRO A 100 0.76 3.92 -15.60
C PRO A 100 -0.66 4.15 -15.06
N GLY A 101 -1.66 4.31 -15.94
CA GLY A 101 -2.99 4.72 -15.52
C GLY A 101 -2.98 6.05 -14.74
N ALA A 102 -4.09 6.35 -14.07
CA ALA A 102 -4.28 7.63 -13.38
C ALA A 102 -3.81 7.63 -11.93
N VAL A 103 -3.75 6.48 -11.25
CA VAL A 103 -3.58 6.41 -9.79
C VAL A 103 -2.12 6.22 -9.41
N ARG A 104 -1.70 6.89 -8.34
CA ARG A 104 -0.38 6.76 -7.73
C ARG A 104 -0.49 6.44 -6.25
N ALA A 105 0.33 5.51 -5.79
CA ALA A 105 0.68 5.39 -4.39
C ALA A 105 1.85 6.32 -4.09
N ILE A 106 1.67 7.21 -3.12
CA ILE A 106 2.73 8.09 -2.64
C ILE A 106 3.35 7.44 -1.40
N TYR A 107 4.67 7.29 -1.37
CA TYR A 107 5.34 6.63 -0.26
C TYR A 107 6.68 7.26 0.09
N SER A 108 7.09 7.10 1.35
CA SER A 108 8.36 7.57 1.87
C SER A 108 9.53 6.76 1.31
N ILE A 109 10.58 7.44 0.83
CA ILE A 109 11.82 6.77 0.42
C ILE A 109 12.58 6.16 1.61
N ASP A 110 12.27 6.54 2.85
CA ASP A 110 13.05 6.19 4.04
C ASP A 110 12.65 4.84 4.67
N ASP A 111 11.41 4.41 4.45
CA ASP A 111 10.84 3.24 5.10
C ASP A 111 9.67 2.60 4.33
N ASN A 112 9.36 3.10 3.13
CA ASN A 112 8.19 2.69 2.35
C ASN A 112 6.86 2.89 3.11
N ALA A 113 6.78 3.87 4.02
CA ALA A 113 5.50 4.25 4.58
C ALA A 113 4.57 4.81 3.49
N LEU A 114 3.35 4.27 3.37
CA LEU A 114 2.32 4.82 2.48
C LEU A 114 1.86 6.18 3.02
N CYS A 115 2.01 7.21 2.20
CA CYS A 115 1.65 8.59 2.51
C CYS A 115 0.21 8.89 2.10
N ALA A 116 -0.13 8.57 0.86
CA ALA A 116 -1.44 8.83 0.27
C ALA A 116 -1.64 7.94 -0.96
N ILE A 117 -2.90 7.82 -1.39
CA ILE A 117 -3.26 7.32 -2.71
C ILE A 117 -3.94 8.49 -3.42
N VAL A 118 -3.40 8.84 -4.59
CA VAL A 118 -3.83 10.02 -5.34
C VAL A 118 -4.11 9.61 -6.78
N ALA A 119 -4.89 10.41 -7.49
CA ALA A 119 -5.15 10.19 -8.90
C ALA A 119 -5.02 11.48 -9.69
N HIS A 120 -4.67 11.34 -10.97
CA HIS A 120 -4.79 12.42 -11.93
C HIS A 120 -6.24 12.64 -12.33
N ASP A 121 -6.61 13.91 -12.49
CA ASP A 121 -7.78 14.29 -13.27
C ASP A 121 -7.50 14.14 -14.78
N ASN A 122 -8.52 13.82 -15.57
CA ASN A 122 -8.41 13.52 -17.00
C ASN A 122 -7.51 14.53 -17.76
N ASN A 123 -6.32 14.09 -18.19
CA ASN A 123 -5.32 14.84 -18.95
C ASN A 123 -4.67 16.04 -18.22
N ASP A 124 -4.78 16.14 -16.89
CA ASP A 124 -4.06 17.14 -16.10
C ASP A 124 -2.83 16.51 -15.43
N SER A 125 -1.81 17.33 -15.17
CA SER A 125 -0.65 16.96 -14.32
C SER A 125 -0.98 17.04 -12.83
N ASN A 126 -2.08 17.68 -12.46
CA ASN A 126 -2.51 17.82 -11.07
C ASN A 126 -3.04 16.50 -10.50
N PHE A 127 -2.88 16.35 -9.18
CA PHE A 127 -3.40 15.24 -8.41
C PHE A 127 -4.55 15.64 -7.47
N HIS A 128 -5.49 14.72 -7.26
CA HIS A 128 -6.45 14.75 -6.15
C HIS A 128 -6.29 13.53 -5.24
N GLU A 129 -6.71 13.66 -3.98
CA GLU A 129 -6.75 12.56 -3.03
C GLU A 129 -7.87 11.57 -3.38
N CYS A 130 -7.59 10.27 -3.28
CA CYS A 130 -8.61 9.23 -3.32
C CYS A 130 -9.22 9.01 -1.92
N ASN A 131 -10.55 8.93 -1.81
CA ASN A 131 -11.27 8.95 -0.53
C ASN A 131 -12.30 7.82 -0.34
#